data_AF-A0A259RXE5-F1
#
_entry.id   AF-A0A259RXE5-F1
#
_cell.length_a   1.000
_cell.length_b   1.000
_cell.length_c   1.000
_cell.angle_alpha   90.00
_cell.angle_beta   90.00
_cell.angle_gamma   90.00
#
_symmetry.space_group_name_H-M   'P 1'
#
loop_
_entity.id
_entity.type
_entity.pdbx_description
1 polymer ?
#
loop_
_entity_poly.entity_id
_entity_poly.type
_entity_poly.pdbx_seq_one_letter_code
_entity_poly.pdbx_strand_id
1 'polypeptide(L)' 'MEAYSLAKTCLHHNTEFIALKFITDGADGQAAQDWPEALNMATDHLSVALGETLKHLEHLQLASK' A
#
# COMPACT_ATOMS: atom_id res chain seq x y z
N MET A 1 -5.75 -6.98 4.72
CA MET A 1 -5.79 -6.94 6.20
C MET A 1 -4.44 -7.28 6.88
N GLU A 2 -3.31 -7.17 6.17
CA GLU A 2 -2.03 -7.80 6.58
C GLU A 2 -1.01 -6.78 7.11
N ALA A 3 -1.23 -5.48 6.90
CA ALA A 3 -0.22 -4.46 7.16
C ALA A 3 0.29 -4.41 8.60
N TYR A 4 -0.56 -4.73 9.60
CA TYR A 4 -0.13 -4.72 11.00
C TYR A 4 0.86 -5.84 11.33
N SER A 5 0.61 -7.07 10.87
CA SER A 5 1.51 -8.19 11.12
C SER A 5 2.85 -8.00 10.40
N LEU A 6 2.84 -7.41 9.20
CA LEU A 6 4.05 -7.02 8.47
C LEU A 6 4.84 -5.96 9.23
N ALA A 7 4.19 -4.85 9.62
CA ALA A 7 4.84 -3.76 10.36
C ALA A 7 5.45 -4.24 11.69
N LYS A 8 4.72 -5.07 12.44
CA LYS A 8 5.20 -5.67 13.70
C LYS A 8 6.44 -6.54 13.46
N THR A 9 6.44 -7.33 12.39
CA THR A 9 7.58 -8.17 12.03
C THR A 9 8.79 -7.32 11.66
N CYS A 10 8.63 -6.32 10.80
CA CYS A 10 9.69 -5.37 10.45
C CYS A 10 10.27 -4.66 11.68
N LEU A 11 9.43 -4.25 12.63
CA LEU A 11 9.86 -3.69 13.90
C LEU A 11 10.74 -4.65 14.71
N HIS A 12 10.35 -5.93 14.82
CA HIS A 12 11.15 -6.95 15.50
C HIS A 12 12.52 -7.19 14.85
N HIS A 13 12.62 -6.99 13.54
CA HIS A 13 13.84 -7.18 12.76
C HIS A 13 14.60 -5.88 12.46
N ASN A 14 14.23 -4.76 13.09
CA ASN A 14 14.82 -3.44 12.84
C ASN A 14 14.91 -3.10 11.34
N THR A 15 13.83 -3.40 10.61
CA THR A 15 13.71 -3.19 9.16
C THR A 15 12.68 -2.09 8.90
N GLU A 16 12.95 -1.18 7.97
CA GLU A 16 11.99 -0.16 7.57
C GLU A 16 10.79 -0.77 6.85
N PHE A 17 9.61 -0.19 7.04
CA PHE A 17 8.36 -0.68 6.46
C PHE A 17 7.53 0.46 5.90
N ILE A 18 7.12 0.32 4.65
CA ILE A 18 6.21 1.23 3.95
C ILE A 18 5.06 0.39 3.40
N ALA A 19 3.83 0.88 3.57
CA ALA A 19 2.63 0.25 3.03
C ALA A 19 1.86 1.23 2.16
N LEU A 20 1.63 0.83 0.90
CA LEU A 20 0.68 1.48 0.01
C LEU A 20 -0.67 0.76 0.11
N LYS A 21 -1.75 1.50 0.30
CA LYS A 21 -3.11 0.97 0.38
C LYS A 21 -4.03 1.75 -0.54
N PHE A 22 -4.73 1.03 -1.41
CA PHE A 22 -5.83 1.56 -2.19
C PHE A 22 -7.13 1.25 -1.46
N ILE A 23 -7.98 2.26 -1.29
CA ILE A 23 -9.28 2.09 -0.62
C ILE A 23 -10.28 1.62 -1.66
N THR A 24 -10.75 0.38 -1.53
CA THR A 24 -11.68 -0.27 -2.47
C THR A 24 -13.15 -0.13 -2.08
N ASP A 25 -13.43 0.28 -0.84
CA ASP A 25 -14.79 0.39 -0.32
C ASP A 25 -14.83 1.26 0.94
N GLY A 26 -16.04 1.69 1.32
CA GLY A 26 -16.28 2.50 2.51
C GLY A 26 -16.36 1.73 3.83
N ALA A 27 -16.21 0.40 3.82
CA ALA A 27 -16.48 -0.49 4.97
C ALA A 27 -17.88 -0.29 5.59
N ASP A 28 -18.86 0.11 4.77
CA ASP A 28 -20.24 0.37 5.17
C ASP A 28 -21.21 -0.62 4.51
N GLY A 29 -22.51 -0.34 4.58
CA GLY A 29 -23.55 -1.20 4.01
C GLY A 29 -23.52 -1.32 2.47
N GLN A 30 -22.74 -0.49 1.77
CA GLN A 30 -22.53 -0.55 0.32
C GLN A 30 -21.21 -1.22 -0.08
N ALA A 31 -20.38 -1.64 0.88
CA ALA A 31 -19.05 -2.18 0.59
C ALA A 31 -19.06 -3.38 -0.37
N ALA A 32 -20.11 -4.22 -0.32
CA ALA A 32 -20.24 -5.37 -1.21
C ALA A 32 -20.48 -4.97 -2.68
N GLN A 33 -21.05 -3.77 -2.91
CA GLN A 33 -21.34 -3.21 -4.23
C GLN A 33 -20.17 -2.39 -4.76
N ASP A 34 -19.50 -1.62 -3.89
CA ASP A 34 -18.41 -0.73 -4.27
C ASP A 34 -17.12 -1.50 -4.57
N TRP A 35 -16.85 -2.56 -3.80
CA TRP A 35 -15.59 -3.29 -3.86
C TRP A 35 -15.25 -3.84 -5.25
N PRO A 36 -16.16 -4.52 -5.99
CA PRO A 36 -15.83 -5.05 -7.31
C PRO A 36 -15.43 -3.99 -8.33
N GLU A 37 -16.06 -2.82 -8.31
CA GLU A 37 -15.76 -1.73 -9.24
C GLU A 37 -14.39 -1.10 -8.92
N ALA A 38 -14.18 -0.74 -7.66
CA ALA A 38 -12.93 -0.13 -7.22
C ALA A 38 -11.74 -1.09 -7.30
N LEU A 39 -11.95 -2.40 -7.15
CA LEU A 39 -10.90 -3.40 -7.29
C LEU A 39 -10.30 -3.42 -8.70
N ASN A 40 -11.12 -3.23 -9.73
CA ASN A 40 -10.62 -3.16 -11.12
C ASN A 40 -9.66 -1.98 -11.32
N MET A 41 -9.92 -0.87 -10.63
CA MET A 41 -9.06 0.31 -10.67
C MET A 41 -7.79 0.16 -9.81
N ALA A 42 -7.83 -0.67 -8.76
CA ALA A 42 -6.78 -0.73 -7.76
C ALA A 42 -5.40 -1.05 -8.36
N THR A 43 -5.33 -1.95 -9.35
CA THR A 43 -4.07 -2.37 -9.98
C THR A 43 -3.37 -1.20 -10.67
N ASP A 44 -4.10 -0.42 -11.46
CA ASP A 44 -3.52 0.70 -12.23
C ASP A 44 -3.06 1.82 -11.29
N HIS A 45 -3.90 2.18 -10.33
CA HIS A 45 -3.58 3.24 -9.36
C HIS A 45 -2.43 2.85 -8.43
N LEU A 46 -2.36 1.61 -7.95
CA LEU A 46 -1.25 1.14 -7.13
C LEU A 46 0.05 1.09 -7.92
N SER A 47 0.02 0.74 -9.21
CA SER A 47 1.21 0.72 -10.06
C SER A 47 1.81 2.12 -10.23
N VAL A 48 0.96 3.13 -10.46
CA VAL A 48 1.40 4.53 -10.52
C VAL A 48 1.95 4.99 -9.17
N ALA A 49 1.23 4.74 -8.08
CA ALA A 49 1.65 5.13 -6.73
C ALA A 49 2.98 4.48 -6.34
N LEU A 50 3.19 3.21 -6.70
CA LEU A 50 4.45 2.51 -6.49
C LEU A 50 5.59 3.18 -7.25
N GLY A 51 5.40 3.49 -8.54
CA GLY A 51 6.41 4.16 -9.35
C GLY A 51 6.84 5.51 -8.78
N GLU A 52 5.89 6.34 -8.34
CA GLU A 52 6.19 7.63 -7.72
C GLU A 52 6.85 7.47 -6.34
N THR A 53 6.42 6.48 -5.56
CA THR A 53 7.03 6.18 -4.25
C THR A 53 8.49 5.77 -4.41
N LEU A 54 8.81 4.90 -5.38
CA LEU A 54 10.18 4.47 -5.63
C LEU A 54 11.09 5.64 -6.03
N LYS A 55 10.63 6.50 -6.96
CA LYS A 55 11.37 7.73 -7.33
C LYS A 55 11.66 8.59 -6.11
N HIS A 56 10.67 8.77 -5.22
CA HIS A 56 10.84 9.57 -4.01
C HIS A 56 11.86 8.94 -3.04
N LEU A 57 11.82 7.62 -2.86
CA LEU A 57 12.76 6.90 -1.98
C LEU A 57 14.19 6.89 -2.51
N GLU A 58 14.38 6.81 -3.83
CA GLU A 58 15.68 6.96 -4.48
C GLU A 58 16.27 8.35 -4.18
N HIS A 59 15.46 9.41 -4.28
CA HIS A 59 15.89 10.77 -3.93
C HIS A 59 16.31 10.91 -2.46
N LEU A 60 15.66 10.17 -1.56
CA LEU A 60 15.96 10.20 -0.12
C LEU A 60 17.14 9.29 0.28
N GLN A 61 17.77 8.57 -0.66
CA GLN A 61 18.81 7.57 -0.40
C GLN A 61 18.37 6.43 0.55
N LEU A 62 17.05 6.24 0.74
CA LEU A 62 16.50 5.16 1.58
C LEU A 62 16.41 3.83 0.81
N ALA A 63 16.50 3.87 -0.52
CA ALA A 63 16.46 2.67 -1.36
C ALA A 63 17.81 1.92 -1.47
N SER A 64 18.89 2.45 -0.89
CA SER A 64 20.24 1.85 -1.00
C SER A 64 20.99 1.88 0.32
N LYS A 65 20.79 0.83 1.12
CA LYS A 65 21.72 0.31 2.13
C LYS A 65 21.71 -1.21 2.09
#